data_AF-A0A6J6GJE5-F1
#
_entry.id   AF-A0A6J6GJE5-F1
#
_cell.length_a   1.000
_cell.length_b   1.000
_cell.length_c   1.000
_cell.angle_alpha   90.00
_cell.angle_beta   90.00
_cell.angle_gamma   90.00
#
_symmetry.space_group_name_H-M   'P 1'
#
loop_
_entity.id
_entity.type
_entity.pdbx_description
1 polymer ?
#
loop_
_entity_poly.entity_id
_entity_poly.type
_entity_poly.pdbx_seq_one_letter_code
_entity_poly.pdbx_strand_id
1 'polypeptide(L)'
;MSAEKPRARELGITFSGLVGANNAITDVPGVEVGYVTKIAGQNIRTGVTAILPRGKAEIGMPCAAAFYSLNGNGEMTGTIWIEESGTLSMPIMITNTHAVGRVHSGVVAWVAEHLPIVAAKWLLPVVAETWDGYLNEINLLAVTEEDAKAAIDNAKPGPVEEGSVGGGTGMNCYQYKGGNGTSSRIVKYAEKDYTVGAFVQANFGSRAELTITGVSMADSKIPNPLSDRTWLEVDNEIITPPQGAGSVIVIIATDAPLLPNQCKALAKRVPLGLARTGTAGSHFSGDIFLAFSTANKGSFQSNFPSSNSDKSDYDISRSIPWGEMDSFYTATVQAVEEAVVNALVVNQDMEGRDGHKSYAITREFIESKFKKT
;
A
#
# COMPACT_ATOMS: atom_id res chain seq x y z
N MET A 1 -9.15 12.95 23.07
CA MET A 1 -9.36 13.65 21.78
C MET A 1 -8.00 13.73 21.12
N SER A 2 -7.71 12.92 20.10
CA SER A 2 -6.46 13.09 19.36
C SER A 2 -6.53 14.44 18.66
N ALA A 3 -5.50 15.27 18.80
CA ALA A 3 -5.34 16.41 17.92
C ALA A 3 -5.51 15.93 16.47
N GLU A 4 -6.28 16.66 15.66
CA GLU A 4 -6.38 16.37 14.22
C GLU A 4 -4.96 16.20 13.66
N LYS A 5 -4.71 15.08 12.97
CA LYS A 5 -3.47 14.84 12.24
C LYS A 5 -3.68 15.43 10.86
N PRO A 6 -3.25 16.69 10.59
CA PRO A 6 -3.56 17.31 9.32
C PRO A 6 -2.90 16.55 8.18
N ARG A 7 -3.62 16.34 7.08
CA ARG A 7 -3.08 15.73 5.86
C ARG A 7 -2.28 16.76 5.06
N ALA A 8 -1.54 16.31 4.04
CA ALA A 8 -0.63 17.17 3.27
C ALA A 8 -1.34 18.41 2.68
N ARG A 9 -2.55 18.24 2.13
CA ARG A 9 -3.35 19.35 1.60
C ARG A 9 -3.79 20.36 2.66
N GLU A 10 -4.06 19.89 3.89
CA GLU A 10 -4.47 20.74 5.01
C GLU A 10 -3.29 21.57 5.56
N LEU A 11 -2.06 21.18 5.22
CA LEU A 11 -0.85 21.98 5.42
C LEU A 11 -0.57 22.98 4.28
N GLY A 12 -1.48 23.11 3.31
CA GLY A 12 -1.33 24.02 2.17
C GLY A 12 -0.47 23.48 1.01
N ILE A 13 -0.08 22.21 1.05
CA ILE A 13 0.66 21.57 -0.04
C ILE A 13 -0.30 21.33 -1.21
N THR A 14 0.03 21.87 -2.37
CA THR A 14 -0.85 21.81 -3.55
C THR A 14 -0.50 20.62 -4.43
N PHE A 15 -1.44 19.69 -4.58
CA PHE A 15 -1.33 18.58 -5.53
C PHE A 15 -2.34 18.73 -6.67
N SER A 16 -1.93 18.31 -7.87
CA SER A 16 -2.79 18.29 -9.06
C SER A 16 -3.89 17.24 -8.96
N GLY A 17 -5.00 17.47 -9.68
CA GLY A 17 -6.12 16.54 -9.82
C GLY A 17 -7.22 16.70 -8.78
N LEU A 18 -8.45 16.36 -9.16
CA LEU A 18 -9.62 16.37 -8.29
C LEU A 18 -9.62 15.09 -7.43
N VAL A 19 -9.78 15.22 -6.12
CA VAL A 19 -9.82 14.09 -5.18
C VAL A 19 -11.25 13.59 -4.97
N GLY A 20 -11.40 12.33 -4.57
CA GLY A 20 -12.65 11.80 -4.04
C GLY A 20 -12.96 12.36 -2.64
N ALA A 21 -14.11 11.96 -2.08
CA ALA A 21 -14.64 12.53 -0.85
C ALA A 21 -13.71 12.32 0.37
N ASN A 22 -13.06 11.15 0.45
CA ASN A 22 -12.13 10.82 1.53
C ASN A 22 -10.68 11.09 1.13
N ASN A 23 -10.43 11.38 -0.16
CA ASN A 23 -9.09 11.39 -0.75
C ASN A 23 -8.31 10.13 -0.32
N ALA A 24 -8.91 8.96 -0.56
CA ALA A 24 -8.42 7.67 -0.09
C ALA A 24 -8.78 6.55 -1.06
N ILE A 25 -8.10 5.40 -0.97
CA ILE A 25 -8.35 4.24 -1.84
C ILE A 25 -9.81 3.74 -1.76
N THR A 26 -10.47 3.94 -0.62
CA THR A 26 -11.87 3.63 -0.34
C THR A 26 -12.87 4.55 -1.04
N ASP A 27 -12.41 5.60 -1.73
CA ASP A 27 -13.26 6.35 -2.66
C ASP A 27 -13.64 5.50 -3.89
N VAL A 28 -12.89 4.43 -4.17
CA VAL A 28 -13.30 3.41 -5.15
C VAL A 28 -14.44 2.58 -4.53
N PRO A 29 -15.66 2.60 -5.11
CA PRO A 29 -16.81 1.94 -4.51
C PRO A 29 -16.58 0.46 -4.24
N GLY A 30 -16.93 0.02 -3.03
CA GLY A 30 -16.80 -1.36 -2.57
C GLY A 30 -15.43 -1.71 -1.95
N VAL A 31 -14.41 -0.86 -2.09
CA VAL A 31 -13.11 -1.11 -1.44
C VAL A 31 -13.23 -0.85 0.07
N GLU A 32 -12.73 -1.79 0.87
CA GLU A 32 -12.67 -1.67 2.33
C GLU A 32 -11.21 -1.78 2.81
N VAL A 33 -10.87 -1.05 3.88
CA VAL A 33 -9.54 -1.10 4.51
C VAL A 33 -9.70 -1.38 6.00
N GLY A 34 -8.88 -2.28 6.53
CA GLY A 34 -8.88 -2.71 7.93
C GLY A 34 -7.47 -2.85 8.48
N TYR A 35 -7.35 -2.78 9.81
CA TYR A 35 -6.05 -2.80 10.48
C TYR A 35 -6.07 -3.64 11.75
N VAL A 36 -4.90 -4.17 12.07
CA VAL A 36 -4.47 -4.47 13.44
C VAL A 36 -3.13 -3.77 13.65
N THR A 37 -3.08 -2.87 14.65
CA THR A 37 -1.88 -2.13 15.04
C THR A 37 -1.34 -2.69 16.35
N LYS A 38 -0.08 -3.14 16.38
CA LYS A 38 0.58 -3.70 17.57
C LYS A 38 1.69 -2.77 18.05
N ILE A 39 1.44 -2.13 19.18
CA ILE A 39 2.42 -1.34 19.92
C ILE A 39 2.46 -1.89 21.35
N ALA A 40 3.51 -2.62 21.70
CA ALA A 40 3.65 -3.24 23.02
C ALA A 40 5.09 -3.19 23.52
N GLY A 41 5.27 -2.75 24.77
CA GLY A 41 6.58 -2.53 25.38
C GLY A 41 7.48 -1.63 24.52
N GLN A 42 8.79 -1.90 24.55
CA GLN A 42 9.75 -1.24 23.66
C GLN A 42 9.90 -1.98 22.33
N ASN A 43 9.64 -3.29 22.30
CA ASN A 43 10.08 -4.14 21.18
C ASN A 43 9.07 -4.32 20.05
N ILE A 44 7.77 -4.09 20.28
CA ILE A 44 6.75 -4.39 19.25
C ILE A 44 6.22 -3.10 18.64
N ARG A 45 6.48 -2.91 17.34
CA ARG A 45 6.00 -1.78 16.51
C ARG A 45 5.62 -2.29 15.13
N THR A 46 4.54 -3.06 15.03
CA THR A 46 4.19 -3.76 13.79
C THR A 46 2.67 -3.91 13.68
N GLY A 47 2.20 -4.65 12.68
CA GLY A 47 0.77 -4.91 12.53
C GLY A 47 0.45 -5.48 11.16
N VAL A 48 -0.84 -5.47 10.84
CA VAL A 48 -1.38 -5.96 9.57
C VAL A 48 -2.37 -4.96 9.02
N THR A 49 -2.27 -4.67 7.74
CA THR A 49 -3.27 -3.93 6.95
C THR A 49 -3.99 -4.92 6.04
N ALA A 50 -5.31 -4.84 5.96
CA ALA A 50 -6.14 -5.57 5.00
C ALA A 50 -6.79 -4.58 4.03
N ILE A 51 -6.76 -4.88 2.73
CA ILE A 51 -7.49 -4.17 1.68
C ILE A 51 -8.34 -5.18 0.95
N LEU A 52 -9.65 -4.98 0.96
CA LEU A 52 -10.63 -5.87 0.35
C LEU A 52 -11.15 -5.24 -0.93
N PRO A 53 -10.83 -5.79 -2.13
CA PRO A 53 -11.17 -5.16 -3.41
C PRO A 53 -12.65 -4.86 -3.61
N ARG A 54 -13.53 -5.71 -3.06
CA ARG A 54 -15.00 -5.61 -3.17
C ARG A 54 -15.71 -5.73 -1.81
N GLY A 55 -14.94 -5.55 -0.73
CA GLY A 55 -15.42 -5.72 0.65
C GLY A 55 -15.57 -7.18 1.08
N LYS A 56 -15.78 -7.39 2.38
CA LYS A 56 -15.82 -8.74 3.00
C LYS A 56 -16.82 -9.69 2.36
N ALA A 57 -18.00 -9.19 1.99
CA ALA A 57 -19.09 -10.02 1.45
C ALA A 57 -18.79 -10.61 0.06
N GLU A 58 -17.78 -10.08 -0.64
CA GLU A 58 -17.43 -10.47 -2.01
C GLU A 58 -16.02 -11.07 -2.11
N ILE A 59 -15.43 -11.48 -0.99
CA ILE A 59 -14.21 -12.31 -1.03
C ILE A 59 -14.52 -13.60 -1.81
N GLY A 60 -13.65 -13.92 -2.76
CA GLY A 60 -13.83 -14.97 -3.77
C GLY A 60 -14.37 -14.47 -5.12
N MET A 61 -14.93 -13.26 -5.20
CA MET A 61 -15.36 -12.65 -6.46
C MET A 61 -14.17 -11.99 -7.17
N PRO A 62 -13.80 -12.45 -8.39
CA PRO A 62 -12.62 -11.94 -9.07
C PRO A 62 -12.73 -10.47 -9.51
N CYS A 63 -11.58 -9.82 -9.54
CA CYS A 63 -11.30 -8.52 -10.12
C CYS A 63 -10.19 -8.69 -11.17
N ALA A 64 -10.23 -7.90 -12.24
CA ALA A 64 -9.05 -7.77 -13.09
C ALA A 64 -7.92 -7.14 -12.25
N ALA A 65 -6.73 -7.72 -12.31
CA ALA A 65 -5.57 -7.26 -11.55
C ALA A 65 -4.26 -7.58 -12.26
N ALA A 66 -3.20 -6.87 -11.88
CA ALA A 66 -1.83 -7.16 -12.31
C ALA A 66 -0.83 -6.53 -11.34
N PHE A 67 0.33 -7.17 -11.16
CA PHE A 67 1.41 -6.66 -10.32
C PHE A 67 2.59 -6.13 -11.16
N TYR A 68 3.41 -5.24 -10.62
CA TYR A 68 4.66 -4.81 -11.23
C TYR A 68 5.73 -4.63 -10.16
N SER A 69 6.90 -5.22 -10.39
CA SER A 69 8.08 -5.06 -9.54
C SER A 69 9.05 -4.10 -10.24
N LEU A 70 9.29 -2.93 -9.65
CA LEU A 70 10.38 -2.05 -10.07
C LEU A 70 11.72 -2.61 -9.57
N ASN A 71 11.78 -2.98 -8.29
CA ASN A 71 12.93 -3.64 -7.68
C ASN A 71 12.44 -4.73 -6.71
N GLY A 72 12.80 -5.99 -6.98
CA GLY A 72 12.19 -7.17 -6.34
C GLY A 72 12.83 -7.60 -5.02
N ASN A 73 13.47 -6.69 -4.28
CA ASN A 73 14.07 -7.00 -2.97
C ASN A 73 13.00 -7.00 -1.87
N GLY A 74 12.00 -7.87 -2.00
CA GLY A 74 10.85 -7.98 -1.11
C GLY A 74 9.88 -9.07 -1.57
N GLU A 75 8.77 -9.23 -0.85
CA GLU A 75 7.79 -10.29 -1.08
C GLU A 75 6.37 -9.77 -1.38
N MET A 76 5.68 -10.46 -2.30
CA MET A 76 4.25 -10.31 -2.56
C MET A 76 3.70 -11.65 -3.08
N THR A 77 3.04 -12.41 -2.19
CA THR A 77 2.45 -13.71 -2.55
C THR A 77 1.27 -13.56 -3.51
N GLY A 78 0.84 -14.67 -4.12
CA GLY A 78 -0.31 -14.70 -5.04
C GLY A 78 -0.06 -14.09 -6.42
N THR A 79 1.09 -13.43 -6.63
CA THR A 79 1.45 -12.76 -7.88
C THR A 79 1.58 -13.69 -9.08
N ILE A 80 1.97 -14.95 -8.87
CA ILE A 80 2.09 -15.96 -9.94
C ILE A 80 0.74 -16.17 -10.64
N TRP A 81 -0.35 -16.36 -9.89
CA TRP A 81 -1.67 -16.53 -10.48
C TRP A 81 -2.23 -15.24 -11.07
N ILE A 82 -1.89 -14.09 -10.48
CA ILE A 82 -2.23 -12.78 -11.03
C ILE A 82 -1.56 -12.56 -12.39
N GLU A 83 -0.31 -12.96 -12.58
CA GLU A 83 0.38 -12.84 -13.88
C GLU A 83 -0.21 -13.80 -14.92
N GLU A 84 -0.56 -15.02 -14.52
CA GLU A 84 -1.10 -16.05 -15.41
C GLU A 84 -2.54 -15.72 -15.86
N SER A 85 -3.41 -15.41 -14.91
CA SER A 85 -4.86 -15.26 -15.15
C SER A 85 -5.33 -13.81 -15.21
N GLY A 86 -4.55 -12.87 -14.69
CA GLY A 86 -4.97 -11.48 -14.55
C GLY A 86 -6.04 -11.26 -13.48
N THR A 87 -6.19 -12.16 -12.50
CA THR A 87 -7.30 -12.13 -11.54
C THR A 87 -6.85 -12.01 -10.08
N LEU A 88 -7.58 -11.20 -9.32
CA LEU A 88 -7.49 -11.08 -7.87
C LEU A 88 -8.86 -11.36 -7.26
N SER A 89 -8.97 -12.36 -6.39
CA SER A 89 -10.23 -12.75 -5.73
C SER A 89 -10.14 -12.80 -4.20
N MET A 90 -8.95 -12.58 -3.63
CA MET A 90 -8.69 -12.66 -2.19
C MET A 90 -8.37 -11.28 -1.60
N PRO A 91 -8.44 -11.13 -0.27
CA PRO A 91 -7.89 -9.97 0.42
C PRO A 91 -6.43 -9.71 0.02
N ILE A 92 -6.07 -8.43 -0.04
CA ILE A 92 -4.67 -7.99 -0.10
C ILE A 92 -4.26 -7.66 1.33
N MET A 93 -3.22 -8.31 1.82
CA MET A 93 -2.66 -8.05 3.15
C MET A 93 -1.30 -7.39 3.03
N ILE A 94 -0.99 -6.44 3.93
CA ILE A 94 0.32 -5.80 4.00
C ILE A 94 0.79 -5.82 5.45
N THR A 95 2.01 -6.33 5.68
CA THR A 95 2.57 -6.59 7.03
C THR A 95 4.09 -6.38 7.03
N ASN A 96 4.79 -6.88 8.05
CA ASN A 96 6.25 -6.94 8.08
C ASN A 96 6.82 -8.18 7.39
N THR A 97 8.09 -8.11 6.98
CA THR A 97 8.77 -9.15 6.20
C THR A 97 8.66 -10.55 6.79
N HIS A 98 8.87 -10.73 8.10
CA HIS A 98 8.88 -12.06 8.73
C HIS A 98 7.48 -12.58 9.05
N ALA A 99 6.45 -11.75 8.87
CA ALA A 99 5.05 -12.11 9.15
C ALA A 99 4.27 -12.58 7.91
N VAL A 100 4.84 -12.47 6.69
CA VAL A 100 4.15 -12.84 5.43
C VAL A 100 3.52 -14.22 5.52
N GLY A 101 4.28 -15.24 5.95
CA GLY A 101 3.78 -16.60 6.06
C GLY A 101 2.61 -16.77 7.03
N ARG A 102 2.67 -16.13 8.22
CA ARG A 102 1.58 -16.20 9.21
C ARG A 102 0.34 -15.46 8.75
N VAL A 103 0.50 -14.29 8.14
CA VAL A 103 -0.63 -13.54 7.59
C VAL A 103 -1.28 -14.32 6.45
N HIS A 104 -0.48 -14.97 5.59
CA HIS A 104 -0.99 -15.86 4.55
C HIS A 104 -1.83 -17.01 5.14
N SER A 105 -1.31 -17.72 6.15
CA SER A 105 -2.06 -18.76 6.87
C SER A 105 -3.34 -18.22 7.50
N GLY A 106 -3.28 -17.03 8.11
CA GLY A 106 -4.45 -16.38 8.73
C GLY A 106 -5.56 -16.05 7.72
N VAL A 107 -5.23 -15.60 6.51
CA VAL A 107 -6.21 -15.38 5.43
C VAL A 107 -6.85 -16.71 5.01
N VAL A 108 -6.04 -17.75 4.80
CA VAL A 108 -6.53 -19.09 4.46
C VAL A 108 -7.49 -19.61 5.52
N ALA A 109 -7.11 -19.49 6.80
CA ALA A 109 -7.94 -19.90 7.93
C ALA A 109 -9.23 -19.08 8.02
N TRP A 110 -9.18 -17.75 7.81
CA TRP A 110 -10.36 -16.89 7.80
C TRP A 110 -11.36 -17.32 6.72
N VAL A 111 -10.89 -17.54 5.49
CA VAL A 111 -11.73 -17.94 4.36
C VAL A 111 -12.31 -19.34 4.57
N ALA A 112 -11.55 -20.28 5.12
CA ALA A 112 -12.06 -21.61 5.46
C ALA A 112 -13.18 -21.57 6.51
N GLU A 113 -13.07 -20.68 7.49
CA GLU A 113 -14.05 -20.51 8.57
C GLU A 113 -15.33 -19.80 8.09
N HIS A 114 -15.21 -18.75 7.29
CA HIS A 114 -16.33 -17.88 6.93
C HIS A 114 -16.94 -18.16 5.55
N LEU A 115 -16.16 -18.71 4.63
CA LEU A 115 -16.51 -18.89 3.21
C LEU A 115 -16.13 -20.30 2.72
N PRO A 116 -16.71 -21.37 3.30
CA PRO A 116 -16.32 -22.76 3.00
C PRO A 116 -16.46 -23.14 1.52
N ILE A 117 -17.39 -22.51 0.78
CA ILE A 117 -17.53 -22.73 -0.67
C ILE A 117 -16.33 -22.16 -1.44
N VAL A 118 -15.83 -20.99 -1.03
CA VAL A 118 -14.63 -20.38 -1.62
C VAL A 118 -13.40 -21.20 -1.24
N ALA A 119 -13.32 -21.67 0.00
CA ALA A 119 -12.25 -22.51 0.52
C ALA A 119 -12.24 -23.96 -0.04
N ALA A 120 -13.29 -24.37 -0.76
CA ALA A 120 -13.32 -25.68 -1.41
C ALA A 120 -12.34 -25.80 -2.59
N LYS A 121 -11.73 -24.67 -3.00
CA LYS A 121 -10.68 -24.58 -4.01
C LYS A 121 -9.34 -24.20 -3.36
N TRP A 122 -8.27 -24.16 -4.14
CA TRP A 122 -7.01 -23.59 -3.68
C TRP A 122 -7.15 -22.10 -3.37
N LEU A 123 -6.53 -21.66 -2.28
CA LEU A 123 -6.51 -20.26 -1.85
C LEU A 123 -5.10 -19.70 -2.05
N LEU A 124 -5.01 -18.63 -2.84
CA LEU A 124 -3.75 -17.95 -3.19
C LEU A 124 -3.83 -16.48 -2.77
N PRO A 125 -3.89 -16.18 -1.45
CA PRO A 125 -4.01 -14.81 -0.97
C PRO A 125 -2.78 -13.98 -1.32
N VAL A 126 -2.99 -12.67 -1.45
CA VAL A 126 -1.91 -11.71 -1.66
C VAL A 126 -1.47 -11.18 -0.30
N VAL A 127 -0.22 -11.43 0.05
CA VAL A 127 0.41 -10.88 1.24
C VAL A 127 1.73 -10.25 0.82
N ALA A 128 1.83 -8.95 1.04
CA ALA A 128 2.99 -8.14 0.73
C ALA A 128 3.62 -7.58 2.01
N GLU A 129 4.85 -7.08 1.90
CA GLU A 129 5.58 -6.63 3.07
C GLU A 129 6.48 -5.42 2.83
N THR A 130 6.81 -4.77 3.95
CA THR A 130 8.03 -3.97 4.05
C THR A 130 8.72 -4.29 5.38
N TRP A 131 10.00 -3.95 5.52
CA TRP A 131 10.79 -4.34 6.70
C TRP A 131 10.78 -3.31 7.83
N ASP A 132 10.22 -3.64 9.01
CA ASP A 132 10.12 -2.72 10.18
C ASP A 132 11.20 -2.94 11.25
N GLY A 133 12.24 -3.73 10.97
CA GLY A 133 13.20 -4.18 11.97
C GLY A 133 14.08 -3.09 12.62
N TYR A 134 13.98 -1.82 12.19
CA TYR A 134 14.58 -0.70 12.92
C TYR A 134 13.83 -0.40 14.22
N LEU A 135 12.50 -0.34 14.18
CA LEU A 135 11.65 0.00 15.33
C LEU A 135 11.03 -1.24 15.98
N ASN A 136 10.92 -2.33 15.25
CA ASN A 136 10.29 -3.57 15.68
C ASN A 136 11.36 -4.66 15.88
N GLU A 137 11.24 -5.45 16.95
CA GLU A 137 11.97 -6.70 17.06
C GLU A 137 11.27 -7.75 16.18
N ILE A 138 11.58 -7.68 14.89
CA ILE A 138 10.90 -8.45 13.83
C ILE A 138 11.02 -9.97 14.05
N ASN A 139 12.07 -10.43 14.72
CA ASN A 139 12.32 -11.84 15.01
C ASN A 139 11.48 -12.40 16.16
N LEU A 140 10.77 -11.56 16.94
CA LEU A 140 9.80 -12.05 17.93
C LEU A 140 8.54 -12.61 17.28
N LEU A 141 8.33 -12.39 15.97
CA LEU A 141 7.17 -12.87 15.21
C LEU A 141 5.86 -12.54 15.93
N ALA A 142 5.71 -11.28 16.37
CA ALA A 142 4.58 -10.84 17.18
C ALA A 142 3.23 -10.79 16.43
N VAL A 143 3.27 -10.80 15.09
CA VAL A 143 2.08 -10.95 14.25
C VAL A 143 1.65 -12.42 14.24
N THR A 144 0.36 -12.63 14.44
CA THR A 144 -0.32 -13.94 14.54
C THR A 144 -1.32 -14.10 13.39
N GLU A 145 -1.84 -15.32 13.23
CA GLU A 145 -2.92 -15.59 12.26
C GLU A 145 -4.19 -14.83 12.66
N GLU A 146 -4.46 -14.72 13.95
CA GLU A 146 -5.58 -13.98 14.52
C GLU A 146 -5.50 -12.48 14.21
N ASP A 147 -4.30 -11.89 14.21
CA ASP A 147 -4.13 -10.49 13.78
C ASP A 147 -4.54 -10.30 12.31
N ALA A 148 -4.26 -11.28 11.44
CA ALA A 148 -4.68 -11.23 10.04
C ALA A 148 -6.21 -11.36 9.90
N LYS A 149 -6.82 -12.30 10.63
CA LYS A 149 -8.29 -12.45 10.71
C LYS A 149 -8.96 -11.16 11.17
N ALA A 150 -8.48 -10.59 12.28
CA ALA A 150 -9.01 -9.37 12.84
C ALA A 150 -8.82 -8.17 11.89
N ALA A 151 -7.72 -8.09 11.13
CA ALA A 151 -7.55 -7.03 10.13
C ALA A 151 -8.59 -7.13 9.01
N ILE A 152 -8.93 -8.35 8.56
CA ILE A 152 -10.02 -8.59 7.61
C ILE A 152 -11.35 -8.16 8.23
N ASP A 153 -11.66 -8.61 9.45
CA ASP A 153 -12.92 -8.29 10.14
C ASP A 153 -13.10 -6.79 10.40
N ASN A 154 -12.01 -6.07 10.68
CA ASN A 154 -12.01 -4.63 10.90
C ASN A 154 -12.13 -3.81 9.60
N ALA A 155 -12.04 -4.45 8.44
CA ALA A 155 -12.12 -3.75 7.16
C ALA A 155 -13.50 -3.09 6.97
N LYS A 156 -13.48 -1.83 6.55
CA LYS A 156 -14.67 -1.00 6.33
C LYS A 156 -14.44 0.06 5.23
N PRO A 157 -15.50 0.61 4.62
CA PRO A 157 -15.39 1.75 3.70
C PRO A 157 -15.20 3.07 4.46
N GLY A 158 -15.07 4.18 3.71
CA GLY A 158 -15.00 5.53 4.26
C GLY A 158 -13.56 6.00 4.56
N PRO A 159 -13.37 6.98 5.46
CA PRO A 159 -12.05 7.51 5.79
C PRO A 159 -11.07 6.43 6.25
N VAL A 160 -9.82 6.55 5.80
CA VAL A 160 -8.74 5.60 6.06
C VAL A 160 -7.74 6.23 7.01
N GLU A 161 -7.39 5.52 8.09
CA GLU A 161 -6.36 5.99 9.02
C GLU A 161 -4.95 5.83 8.40
N GLU A 162 -4.13 6.88 8.52
CA GLU A 162 -2.79 6.95 7.91
C GLU A 162 -1.69 7.05 8.98
N GLY A 163 -0.44 6.85 8.57
CA GLY A 163 0.76 6.90 9.40
C GLY A 163 1.07 5.55 10.05
N SER A 164 1.41 5.60 11.34
CA SER A 164 1.88 4.45 12.12
C SER A 164 0.75 3.52 12.58
N VAL A 165 0.04 2.92 11.62
CA VAL A 165 -1.04 1.94 11.85
C VAL A 165 -0.90 0.71 10.96
N GLY A 166 -1.50 -0.41 11.35
CA GLY A 166 -1.47 -1.65 10.58
C GLY A 166 -0.04 -2.13 10.31
N GLY A 167 0.21 -2.60 9.08
CA GLY A 167 1.56 -2.96 8.64
C GLY A 167 2.53 -1.78 8.62
N GLY A 168 2.06 -0.53 8.54
CA GLY A 168 2.87 0.69 8.53
C GLY A 168 3.44 1.11 9.88
N THR A 169 3.09 0.41 10.97
CA THR A 169 3.37 0.84 12.35
C THR A 169 4.85 1.15 12.60
N GLY A 170 5.77 0.25 12.26
CA GLY A 170 7.21 0.41 12.50
C GLY A 170 8.01 0.96 11.32
N MET A 171 7.34 1.45 10.28
CA MET A 171 8.01 1.81 9.02
C MET A 171 8.64 3.20 9.06
N ASN A 172 9.64 3.42 8.20
CA ASN A 172 10.43 4.65 8.06
C ASN A 172 10.54 5.06 6.59
N CYS A 173 10.20 6.30 6.24
CA CYS A 173 10.24 6.77 4.86
C CYS A 173 11.08 8.04 4.75
N TYR A 174 12.01 8.08 3.80
CA TYR A 174 13.03 9.11 3.66
C TYR A 174 13.79 9.39 4.97
N GLN A 175 13.97 8.32 5.75
CA GLN A 175 14.53 8.33 7.10
C GLN A 175 13.79 9.22 8.11
N TYR A 176 12.55 9.61 7.83
CA TYR A 176 11.58 10.06 8.82
C TYR A 176 10.70 8.89 9.25
N LYS A 177 9.83 9.11 10.23
CA LYS A 177 8.74 8.18 10.48
C LYS A 177 7.88 8.03 9.23
N GLY A 178 7.74 6.79 8.78
CA GLY A 178 6.92 6.38 7.65
C GLY A 178 5.70 5.59 8.11
N GLY A 179 5.11 4.82 7.20
CA GLY A 179 3.91 4.04 7.46
C GLY A 179 2.93 4.10 6.31
N ASN A 180 1.64 4.08 6.62
CA ASN A 180 0.60 4.02 5.61
C ASN A 180 0.22 5.42 5.12
N GLY A 181 -0.09 5.55 3.85
CA GLY A 181 -0.71 6.74 3.28
C GLY A 181 -1.63 6.39 2.13
N THR A 182 -2.59 7.25 1.86
CA THR A 182 -3.56 7.03 0.80
C THR A 182 -3.93 8.35 0.11
N SER A 183 -4.45 8.24 -1.10
CA SER A 183 -4.98 9.36 -1.88
C SER A 183 -5.90 8.82 -2.97
N SER A 184 -6.71 9.68 -3.58
CA SER A 184 -7.52 9.31 -4.74
C SER A 184 -7.62 10.43 -5.76
N ARG A 185 -7.99 10.06 -6.99
CA ARG A 185 -8.27 10.98 -8.08
C ARG A 185 -9.53 10.59 -8.83
N ILE A 186 -10.34 11.58 -9.14
CA ILE A 186 -11.49 11.44 -10.02
C ILE A 186 -11.03 11.63 -11.48
N VAL A 187 -11.39 10.68 -12.33
CA VAL A 187 -11.10 10.65 -13.77
C VAL A 187 -12.42 10.65 -14.53
N LYS A 188 -12.66 11.71 -15.30
CA LYS A 188 -13.84 11.80 -16.15
C LYS A 188 -13.61 11.07 -17.46
N TYR A 189 -14.51 10.17 -17.83
CA TYR A 189 -14.50 9.53 -19.14
C TYR A 189 -15.92 9.24 -19.64
N ALA A 190 -16.21 9.73 -20.84
CA ALA A 190 -17.57 9.78 -21.39
C ALA A 190 -18.54 10.44 -20.38
N GLU A 191 -19.63 9.77 -20.04
CA GLU A 191 -20.66 10.27 -19.12
C GLU A 191 -20.45 9.80 -17.66
N LYS A 192 -19.30 9.20 -17.35
CA LYS A 192 -19.01 8.67 -16.01
C LYS A 192 -17.75 9.29 -15.41
N ASP A 193 -17.85 9.56 -14.11
CA ASP A 193 -16.70 9.85 -13.27
C ASP A 193 -16.25 8.51 -12.66
N TYR A 194 -15.00 8.16 -12.93
CA TYR A 194 -14.31 7.02 -12.33
C TYR A 194 -13.34 7.51 -11.25
N THR A 195 -12.91 6.61 -10.39
CA THR A 195 -11.94 6.87 -9.33
C THR A 195 -10.70 6.02 -9.53
N VAL A 196 -9.52 6.61 -9.32
CA VAL A 196 -8.25 5.91 -9.12
C VAL A 196 -7.81 6.19 -7.69
N GLY A 197 -7.82 5.16 -6.85
CA GLY A 197 -7.36 5.21 -5.46
C GLY A 197 -5.96 4.60 -5.33
N ALA A 198 -5.14 5.16 -4.45
CA ALA A 198 -3.82 4.63 -4.11
C ALA A 198 -3.71 4.41 -2.60
N PHE A 199 -3.12 3.30 -2.20
CA PHE A 199 -2.68 3.01 -0.84
C PHE A 199 -1.20 2.65 -0.87
N VAL A 200 -0.43 3.20 0.07
CA VAL A 200 1.02 3.02 0.14
C VAL A 200 1.41 2.61 1.55
N GLN A 201 2.20 1.55 1.70
CA GLN A 201 3.01 1.31 2.90
C GLN A 201 4.43 1.76 2.61
N ALA A 202 4.79 2.95 3.10
CA ALA A 202 6.03 3.64 2.78
C ALA A 202 7.13 3.34 3.80
N ASN A 203 8.17 2.64 3.35
CA ASN A 203 9.34 2.28 4.14
C ASN A 203 10.67 2.49 3.36
N PHE A 204 10.79 3.50 2.51
CA PHE A 204 11.86 3.62 1.51
C PHE A 204 12.48 5.03 1.47
N GLY A 205 13.59 5.17 0.75
CA GLY A 205 14.18 6.46 0.37
C GLY A 205 15.13 7.05 1.41
N SER A 206 16.04 7.92 0.95
CA SER A 206 17.01 8.61 1.81
C SER A 206 16.62 10.06 2.09
N ARG A 207 16.97 10.63 3.25
CA ARG A 207 16.55 12.02 3.56
C ARG A 207 17.02 13.05 2.54
N ALA A 208 18.13 12.79 1.85
CA ALA A 208 18.66 13.64 0.78
C ALA A 208 17.83 13.63 -0.51
N GLU A 209 17.08 12.55 -0.78
CA GLU A 209 16.21 12.42 -1.94
C GLU A 209 14.91 13.20 -1.78
N LEU A 210 14.39 13.33 -0.55
CA LEU A 210 13.02 13.77 -0.31
C LEU A 210 12.74 15.12 -0.97
N THR A 211 11.74 15.09 -1.86
CA THR A 211 11.15 16.23 -2.51
C THR A 211 9.65 16.20 -2.28
N ILE A 212 9.03 17.34 -2.02
CA ILE A 212 7.58 17.48 -1.95
C ILE A 212 7.16 18.51 -2.98
N THR A 213 6.39 18.09 -3.99
CA THR A 213 5.89 18.96 -5.08
C THR A 213 7.00 19.79 -5.74
N GLY A 214 8.19 19.20 -5.92
CA GLY A 214 9.37 19.85 -6.49
C GLY A 214 10.24 20.67 -5.51
N VAL A 215 9.84 20.80 -4.24
CA VAL A 215 10.63 21.49 -3.20
C VAL A 215 11.49 20.47 -2.46
N SER A 216 12.81 20.67 -2.45
CA SER A 216 13.74 19.80 -1.73
C SER A 216 13.60 19.95 -0.21
N MET A 217 13.63 18.81 0.49
CA MET A 217 13.56 18.70 1.96
C MET A 217 14.89 18.25 2.58
N ALA A 218 15.97 18.21 1.79
CA ALA A 218 17.25 17.60 2.15
C ALA A 218 18.01 18.33 3.28
N ASP A 219 17.72 19.61 3.53
CA ASP A 219 18.43 20.47 4.49
C ASP A 219 17.82 20.47 5.90
N SER A 220 16.90 19.54 6.17
CA SER A 220 16.29 19.33 7.48
C SER A 220 17.31 19.21 8.60
N LYS A 221 17.00 19.84 9.74
CA LYS A 221 17.76 19.74 11.00
C LYS A 221 17.11 18.81 12.01
N ILE A 222 16.00 18.16 11.64
CA ILE A 222 15.36 17.14 12.47
C ILE A 222 16.37 16.00 12.67
N PRO A 223 16.52 15.43 13.89
CA PRO A 223 17.46 14.34 14.12
C PRO A 223 17.21 13.12 13.19
N ASN A 224 18.27 12.38 12.88
CA ASN A 224 18.24 11.21 11.99
C ASN A 224 19.12 10.07 12.54
N PRO A 225 18.77 9.47 13.68
CA PRO A 225 19.57 8.37 14.24
C PRO A 225 19.55 7.10 13.37
N LEU A 226 18.58 6.96 12.45
CA LEU A 226 18.57 5.88 11.44
C LEU A 226 19.76 5.99 10.47
N SER A 227 20.34 7.18 10.31
CA SER A 227 21.57 7.38 9.54
C SER A 227 22.86 7.10 10.33
N ASP A 228 22.76 6.90 11.64
CA ASP A 228 23.90 6.53 12.47
C ASP A 228 24.31 5.09 12.15
N ARG A 229 25.62 4.86 11.96
CA ARG A 229 26.12 3.72 11.19
C ARG A 229 26.13 2.37 11.91
N THR A 230 25.57 2.28 13.12
CA THR A 230 25.77 1.17 14.05
C THR A 230 24.49 0.62 14.66
N TRP A 231 23.31 0.96 14.11
CA TRP A 231 22.05 0.47 14.70
C TRP A 231 21.71 -0.97 14.31
N LEU A 232 22.28 -1.49 13.20
CA LEU A 232 22.09 -2.87 12.74
C LEU A 232 23.36 -3.69 12.98
N GLU A 233 23.53 -4.17 14.21
CA GLU A 233 24.64 -5.04 14.63
C GLU A 233 24.11 -6.46 14.84
N VAL A 234 24.00 -7.24 13.77
CA VAL A 234 23.71 -8.67 13.86
C VAL A 234 24.98 -9.39 13.39
N ASP A 235 25.60 -10.17 14.28
CA ASP A 235 26.79 -11.01 14.07
C ASP A 235 28.19 -10.35 14.08
N ASN A 236 28.41 -9.26 14.83
CA ASN A 236 29.71 -8.57 14.99
C ASN A 236 30.33 -8.02 13.69
N GLU A 237 29.63 -8.05 12.58
CA GLU A 237 29.93 -7.23 11.41
C GLU A 237 29.07 -5.97 11.51
N ILE A 238 29.69 -4.78 11.59
CA ILE A 238 28.95 -3.51 11.55
C ILE A 238 28.40 -3.38 10.12
N ILE A 239 27.23 -3.96 9.86
CA ILE A 239 26.55 -3.89 8.57
C ILE A 239 25.69 -2.64 8.60
N THR A 240 26.17 -1.57 7.96
CA THR A 240 25.37 -0.36 7.75
C THR A 240 24.46 -0.58 6.53
N PRO A 241 23.12 -0.60 6.67
CA PRO A 241 22.25 -0.56 5.49
C PRO A 241 22.54 0.71 4.70
N PRO A 242 22.70 0.65 3.38
CA PRO A 242 22.91 1.84 2.59
C PRO A 242 21.69 2.76 2.71
N GLN A 243 21.93 4.08 2.66
CA GLN A 243 20.83 5.04 2.66
C GLN A 243 19.88 4.75 1.50
N GLY A 244 18.58 4.88 1.75
CA GLY A 244 17.54 4.55 0.78
C GLY A 244 17.19 3.07 0.70
N ALA A 245 17.90 2.17 1.42
CA ALA A 245 17.39 0.82 1.69
C ALA A 245 16.04 0.88 2.40
N GLY A 246 15.19 -0.12 2.17
CA GLY A 246 13.81 -0.07 2.60
C GLY A 246 12.90 -0.95 1.76
N SER A 247 11.63 -0.57 1.66
CA SER A 247 10.66 -1.12 0.70
C SER A 247 9.46 -0.17 0.55
N VAL A 248 8.69 -0.33 -0.51
CA VAL A 248 7.37 0.28 -0.65
C VAL A 248 6.41 -0.67 -1.36
N ILE A 249 5.27 -0.90 -0.71
CA ILE A 249 4.13 -1.57 -1.32
C ILE A 249 3.10 -0.52 -1.71
N VAL A 250 2.68 -0.55 -2.97
CA VAL A 250 1.62 0.34 -3.49
C VAL A 250 0.49 -0.47 -4.09
N ILE A 251 -0.72 -0.21 -3.62
CA ILE A 251 -1.95 -0.79 -4.15
C ILE A 251 -2.74 0.30 -4.87
N ILE A 252 -3.08 0.05 -6.13
CA ILE A 252 -3.92 0.92 -6.94
C ILE A 252 -5.28 0.25 -7.16
N ALA A 253 -6.36 0.96 -6.87
CA ALA A 253 -7.72 0.52 -7.12
C ALA A 253 -8.40 1.46 -8.13
N THR A 254 -9.29 0.93 -8.95
CA THR A 254 -10.18 1.76 -9.78
C THR A 254 -11.52 1.08 -10.04
N ASP A 255 -12.57 1.87 -10.21
CA ASP A 255 -13.88 1.40 -10.69
C ASP A 255 -14.05 1.56 -12.20
N ALA A 256 -12.99 2.01 -12.91
CA ALA A 256 -12.96 1.99 -14.35
C ALA A 256 -12.90 0.54 -14.86
N PRO A 257 -13.69 0.18 -15.89
CA PRO A 257 -13.61 -1.14 -16.50
C PRO A 257 -12.26 -1.34 -17.17
N LEU A 258 -11.35 -2.00 -16.48
CA LEU A 258 -10.02 -2.31 -16.99
C LEU A 258 -9.86 -3.82 -17.15
N LEU A 259 -9.14 -4.21 -18.20
CA LEU A 259 -8.63 -5.55 -18.38
C LEU A 259 -7.30 -5.73 -17.60
N PRO A 260 -6.85 -6.97 -17.37
CA PRO A 260 -5.63 -7.22 -16.60
C PRO A 260 -4.38 -6.52 -17.14
N ASN A 261 -4.19 -6.51 -18.47
CA ASN A 261 -3.09 -5.79 -19.11
C ASN A 261 -3.17 -4.26 -18.94
N GLN A 262 -4.36 -3.69 -18.78
CA GLN A 262 -4.56 -2.27 -18.47
C GLN A 262 -4.27 -2.00 -16.98
N CYS A 263 -4.61 -2.92 -16.08
CA CYS A 263 -4.17 -2.88 -14.69
C CYS A 263 -2.63 -2.91 -14.61
N LYS A 264 -1.97 -3.75 -15.42
CA LYS A 264 -0.49 -3.79 -15.52
C LYS A 264 0.07 -2.44 -15.95
N ALA A 265 -0.61 -1.77 -16.89
CA ALA A 265 -0.22 -0.45 -17.34
C ALA A 265 -0.35 0.61 -16.22
N LEU A 266 -1.39 0.55 -15.38
CA LEU A 266 -1.49 1.40 -14.18
C LEU A 266 -0.37 1.09 -13.17
N ALA A 267 -0.11 -0.17 -12.85
CA ALA A 267 0.95 -0.56 -11.90
C ALA A 267 2.34 -0.04 -12.35
N LYS A 268 2.60 -0.02 -13.66
CA LYS A 268 3.82 0.58 -14.25
C LYS A 268 3.92 2.10 -14.15
N ARG A 269 2.87 2.81 -13.71
CA ARG A 269 2.90 4.25 -13.44
C ARG A 269 3.28 4.59 -12.01
N VAL A 270 3.18 3.63 -11.09
CA VAL A 270 3.56 3.83 -9.69
C VAL A 270 4.98 4.37 -9.53
N PRO A 271 6.02 3.84 -10.23
CA PRO A 271 7.38 4.41 -10.16
C PRO A 271 7.45 5.90 -10.46
N LEU A 272 6.63 6.42 -11.37
CA LEU A 272 6.63 7.83 -11.73
C LEU A 272 6.09 8.71 -10.59
N GLY A 273 5.14 8.19 -9.80
CA GLY A 273 4.67 8.87 -8.58
C GLY A 273 5.71 8.87 -7.47
N LEU A 274 6.38 7.73 -7.25
CA LEU A 274 7.47 7.60 -6.28
C LEU A 274 8.67 8.48 -6.66
N ALA A 275 9.01 8.56 -7.95
CA ALA A 275 10.11 9.41 -8.42
C ALA A 275 9.84 10.90 -8.18
N ARG A 276 8.57 11.35 -8.15
CA ARG A 276 8.22 12.74 -7.82
C ARG A 276 8.47 13.10 -6.36
N THR A 277 8.49 12.10 -5.46
CA THR A 277 8.94 12.30 -4.08
C THR A 277 10.46 12.19 -3.92
N GLY A 278 11.16 11.88 -5.02
CA GLY A 278 12.60 12.06 -5.18
C GLY A 278 13.43 10.78 -5.22
N THR A 279 12.84 9.60 -4.93
CA THR A 279 13.64 8.37 -4.92
C THR A 279 14.01 7.89 -6.33
N ALA A 280 15.14 7.22 -6.45
CA ALA A 280 15.58 6.54 -7.67
C ALA A 280 15.32 5.03 -7.65
N GLY A 281 14.74 4.48 -6.57
CA GLY A 281 14.57 3.04 -6.39
C GLY A 281 15.89 2.37 -6.00
N SER A 282 16.24 2.44 -4.71
CA SER A 282 17.47 1.81 -4.20
C SER A 282 17.49 0.31 -4.49
N HIS A 283 18.68 -0.25 -4.76
CA HIS A 283 18.85 -1.70 -4.94
C HIS A 283 18.34 -2.52 -3.75
N PHE A 284 18.46 -1.95 -2.54
CA PHE A 284 17.98 -2.53 -1.29
C PHE A 284 16.57 -2.06 -0.92
N SER A 285 15.77 -1.60 -1.89
CA SER A 285 14.38 -1.21 -1.71
C SER A 285 13.43 -2.20 -2.40
N GLY A 286 12.62 -2.94 -1.65
CA GLY A 286 11.56 -3.77 -2.23
C GLY A 286 10.40 -2.92 -2.76
N ASP A 287 10.38 -2.63 -4.06
CA ASP A 287 9.43 -1.71 -4.69
C ASP A 287 8.45 -2.50 -5.57
N ILE A 288 7.35 -2.96 -4.95
CA ILE A 288 6.40 -3.91 -5.55
C ILE A 288 4.98 -3.35 -5.49
N PHE A 289 4.28 -3.39 -6.62
CA PHE A 289 2.98 -2.73 -6.78
C PHE A 289 1.92 -3.68 -7.34
N LEU A 290 0.67 -3.45 -6.96
CA LEU A 290 -0.49 -4.17 -7.48
C LEU A 290 -1.55 -3.17 -7.90
N ALA A 291 -2.15 -3.37 -9.07
CA ALA A 291 -3.31 -2.60 -9.51
C ALA A 291 -4.49 -3.54 -9.77
N PHE A 292 -5.69 -3.14 -9.37
CA PHE A 292 -6.92 -3.89 -9.64
C PHE A 292 -8.09 -2.98 -10.02
N SER A 293 -9.05 -3.56 -10.74
CA SER A 293 -10.31 -2.92 -11.10
C SER A 293 -11.52 -3.60 -10.45
N THR A 294 -12.38 -2.82 -9.81
CA THR A 294 -13.65 -3.28 -9.21
C THR A 294 -14.80 -3.31 -10.21
N ALA A 295 -14.59 -2.90 -11.47
CA ALA A 295 -15.60 -3.06 -12.52
C ALA A 295 -15.71 -4.52 -12.99
N ASN A 296 -16.57 -4.77 -13.99
CA ASN A 296 -16.76 -6.10 -14.59
C ASN A 296 -17.04 -7.20 -13.55
N LYS A 297 -17.84 -6.86 -12.52
CA LYS A 297 -18.24 -7.83 -11.49
C LYS A 297 -18.94 -9.02 -12.15
N GLY A 298 -18.53 -10.22 -11.78
CA GLY A 298 -19.05 -11.47 -12.34
C GLY A 298 -18.26 -11.98 -13.55
N SER A 299 -17.40 -11.18 -14.18
CA SER A 299 -16.45 -11.64 -15.20
C SER A 299 -15.16 -12.17 -14.57
N PHE A 300 -14.26 -12.72 -15.40
CA PHE A 300 -12.96 -13.28 -15.04
C PHE A 300 -13.06 -14.49 -14.11
N GLN A 301 -14.13 -15.26 -14.23
CA GLN A 301 -14.34 -16.44 -13.40
C GLN A 301 -13.37 -17.56 -13.79
N SER A 302 -12.69 -18.13 -12.79
CA SER A 302 -11.91 -19.35 -12.95
C SER A 302 -12.58 -20.48 -12.18
N ASN A 303 -13.54 -21.13 -12.85
CA ASN A 303 -14.25 -22.30 -12.35
C ASN A 303 -13.76 -23.55 -13.07
N PHE A 304 -13.83 -24.70 -12.39
CA PHE A 304 -13.69 -25.98 -13.09
C PHE A 304 -14.80 -26.06 -14.16
N PRO A 305 -14.46 -26.45 -15.40
CA PRO A 305 -15.43 -26.50 -16.48
C PRO A 305 -16.53 -27.51 -16.13
N SER A 306 -17.79 -27.14 -16.39
CA SER A 306 -18.89 -28.10 -16.39
C SER A 306 -18.82 -28.95 -17.67
N SER A 307 -19.38 -30.17 -17.66
CA SER A 307 -19.36 -31.05 -18.84
C SER A 307 -20.25 -30.57 -19.98
N ASN A 308 -21.12 -29.58 -19.75
CA ASN A 308 -22.09 -29.07 -20.70
C ASN A 308 -22.01 -27.55 -20.76
N SER A 309 -20.97 -27.01 -21.41
CA SER A 309 -20.89 -25.57 -21.63
C SER A 309 -21.86 -25.11 -22.71
N ASP A 310 -22.48 -23.95 -22.52
CA ASP A 310 -23.34 -23.31 -23.49
C ASP A 310 -23.06 -21.81 -23.64
N LYS A 311 -23.86 -21.12 -24.45
CA LYS A 311 -23.66 -19.69 -24.74
C LYS A 311 -23.75 -18.79 -23.50
N SER A 312 -24.37 -19.24 -22.42
CA SER A 312 -24.46 -18.51 -21.16
C SER A 312 -23.16 -18.53 -20.34
N ASP A 313 -22.20 -19.39 -20.70
CA ASP A 313 -20.89 -19.45 -20.02
C ASP A 313 -19.89 -18.40 -20.50
N TYR A 314 -20.22 -17.62 -21.54
CA TYR A 314 -19.34 -16.54 -21.99
C TYR A 314 -19.34 -15.38 -20.99
N ASP A 315 -18.15 -15.04 -20.49
CA ASP A 315 -17.96 -13.79 -19.77
C ASP A 315 -18.19 -12.59 -20.70
N ILE A 316 -19.05 -11.67 -20.25
CA ILE A 316 -19.26 -10.38 -20.91
C ILE A 316 -18.63 -9.30 -20.04
N SER A 317 -17.63 -8.62 -20.59
CA SER A 317 -16.96 -7.50 -19.93
C SER A 317 -16.85 -6.30 -20.87
N ARG A 318 -16.67 -5.11 -20.29
CA ARG A 318 -16.35 -3.89 -21.02
C ARG A 318 -14.94 -3.43 -20.65
N SER A 319 -14.33 -2.60 -21.48
CA SER A 319 -13.02 -2.01 -21.20
C SER A 319 -12.95 -0.55 -21.63
N ILE A 320 -12.15 0.24 -20.91
CA ILE A 320 -11.72 1.56 -21.37
C ILE A 320 -10.89 1.36 -22.64
N PRO A 321 -11.13 2.07 -23.75
CA PRO A 321 -10.27 2.00 -24.93
C PRO A 321 -8.83 2.40 -24.60
N TRP A 322 -7.84 1.73 -25.20
CA TRP A 322 -6.42 2.03 -24.92
C TRP A 322 -6.03 3.50 -25.14
N GLY A 323 -6.64 4.17 -26.12
CA GLY A 323 -6.39 5.59 -26.39
C GLY A 323 -6.87 6.55 -25.30
N GLU A 324 -7.63 6.06 -24.32
CA GLU A 324 -8.25 6.87 -23.25
C GLU A 324 -7.59 6.62 -21.88
N MET A 325 -6.49 5.86 -21.84
CA MET A 325 -5.82 5.47 -20.60
C MET A 325 -4.97 6.56 -19.96
N ASP A 326 -4.58 7.61 -20.69
CA ASP A 326 -3.61 8.62 -20.21
C ASP A 326 -4.12 9.41 -19.00
N SER A 327 -5.42 9.68 -18.93
CA SER A 327 -6.04 10.32 -17.76
C SER A 327 -5.96 9.43 -16.52
N PHE A 328 -6.10 8.11 -16.69
CA PHE A 328 -5.93 7.14 -15.60
C PHE A 328 -4.47 7.02 -15.18
N TYR A 329 -3.53 7.04 -16.12
CA TYR A 329 -2.09 7.07 -15.81
C TYR A 329 -1.72 8.32 -15.01
N THR A 330 -2.19 9.48 -15.44
CA THR A 330 -1.97 10.76 -14.75
C THR A 330 -2.52 10.71 -13.34
N ALA A 331 -3.73 10.20 -13.18
CA ALA A 331 -4.38 10.01 -11.88
C ALA A 331 -3.60 9.06 -10.96
N THR A 332 -3.09 7.94 -11.47
CA THR A 332 -2.22 7.02 -10.71
C THR A 332 -0.97 7.73 -10.19
N VAL A 333 -0.26 8.46 -11.06
CA VAL A 333 0.97 9.18 -10.65
C VAL A 333 0.67 10.20 -9.55
N GLN A 334 -0.38 11.00 -9.73
CA GLN A 334 -0.77 12.03 -8.76
C GLN A 334 -1.22 11.44 -7.42
N ALA A 335 -2.00 10.34 -7.44
CA ALA A 335 -2.46 9.68 -6.23
C ALA A 335 -1.30 9.04 -5.46
N VAL A 336 -0.34 8.43 -6.14
CA VAL A 336 0.84 7.84 -5.48
C VAL A 336 1.73 8.91 -4.86
N GLU A 337 2.04 9.99 -5.60
CA GLU A 337 2.82 11.12 -5.10
C GLU A 337 2.22 11.68 -3.81
N GLU A 338 0.90 11.94 -3.81
CA GLU A 338 0.22 12.49 -2.64
C GLU A 338 0.12 11.47 -1.49
N ALA A 339 -0.12 10.19 -1.77
CA ALA A 339 -0.21 9.16 -0.74
C ALA A 339 1.11 8.99 0.04
N VAL A 340 2.26 9.07 -0.64
CA VAL A 340 3.58 9.06 0.03
C VAL A 340 3.74 10.27 0.94
N VAL A 341 3.37 11.46 0.47
CA VAL A 341 3.48 12.68 1.30
C VAL A 341 2.50 12.64 2.48
N ASN A 342 1.28 12.13 2.30
CA ASN A 342 0.35 11.91 3.40
C ASN A 342 0.92 10.94 4.44
N ALA A 343 1.55 9.84 4.01
CA ALA A 343 2.22 8.90 4.92
C ALA A 343 3.30 9.58 5.77
N LEU A 344 4.04 10.56 5.23
CA LEU A 344 5.06 11.30 5.98
C LEU A 344 4.44 12.31 6.95
N VAL A 345 3.47 13.09 6.48
CA VAL A 345 2.95 14.28 7.18
C VAL A 345 2.13 13.93 8.42
N VAL A 346 1.35 12.85 8.38
CA VAL A 346 0.41 12.49 9.46
C VAL A 346 1.08 11.78 10.65
N ASN A 347 2.38 11.51 10.54
CA ASN A 347 3.11 10.71 11.51
C ASN A 347 3.52 11.50 12.76
N GLN A 348 3.86 10.73 13.80
CA GLN A 348 4.43 11.23 15.05
C GLN A 348 5.73 10.49 15.33
N ASP A 349 6.57 11.09 16.16
CA ASP A 349 7.81 10.45 16.62
C ASP A 349 7.49 9.09 17.27
N MET A 350 8.38 8.13 17.06
CA MET A 350 8.25 6.79 17.62
C MET A 350 9.58 6.31 18.17
N GLU A 351 9.53 5.75 19.37
CA GLU A 351 10.62 4.96 19.94
C GLU A 351 10.25 3.47 19.89
N GLY A 352 11.20 2.65 19.47
CA GLY A 352 11.05 1.20 19.27
C GLY A 352 12.11 0.39 20.02
N ARG A 353 12.42 -0.80 19.49
CA ARG A 353 13.43 -1.72 20.04
C ARG A 353 14.75 -0.99 20.30
N ASP A 354 15.48 -1.43 21.33
CA ASP A 354 16.82 -0.94 21.68
C ASP A 354 16.92 0.60 21.86
N GLY A 355 15.80 1.29 22.08
CA GLY A 355 15.74 2.74 22.18
C GLY A 355 15.90 3.46 20.84
N HIS A 356 15.77 2.76 19.71
CA HIS A 356 15.78 3.36 18.38
C HIS A 356 14.64 4.36 18.21
N LYS A 357 14.94 5.50 17.59
CA LYS A 357 14.00 6.62 17.45
C LYS A 357 13.81 6.96 15.99
N SER A 358 12.56 7.10 15.56
CA SER A 358 12.21 7.65 14.27
C SER A 358 11.40 8.91 14.45
N TYR A 359 11.93 10.02 13.92
CA TYR A 359 11.30 11.33 14.06
C TYR A 359 10.40 11.61 12.85
N ALA A 360 9.21 12.15 13.10
CA ALA A 360 8.32 12.61 12.05
C ALA A 360 8.91 13.85 11.36
N ILE A 361 8.55 14.06 10.09
CA ILE A 361 8.80 15.34 9.44
C ILE A 361 7.88 16.39 10.08
N THR A 362 8.46 17.47 10.62
CA THR A 362 7.66 18.40 11.42
C THR A 362 6.86 19.34 10.51
N ARG A 363 5.67 19.71 10.97
CA ARG A 363 4.82 20.70 10.30
C ARG A 363 5.56 22.02 10.12
N GLU A 364 6.28 22.47 11.14
CA GLU A 364 7.03 23.71 11.11
C GLU A 364 8.10 23.69 10.02
N PHE A 365 8.79 22.55 9.84
CA PHE A 365 9.79 22.40 8.79
C PHE A 365 9.14 22.44 7.40
N ILE A 366 8.05 21.70 7.19
CA ILE A 366 7.31 21.73 5.91
C ILE A 366 6.82 23.14 5.62
N GLU A 367 6.15 23.79 6.56
CA GLU A 367 5.66 25.16 6.37
C GLU A 367 6.80 26.13 6.07
N SER A 368 7.97 25.99 6.70
CA SER A 368 9.15 26.83 6.40
C SER A 368 9.64 26.71 4.95
N LYS A 369 9.34 25.59 4.29
CA LYS A 369 9.74 25.31 2.89
C LYS A 369 8.77 25.89 1.87
N PHE A 370 7.50 25.96 2.23
CA PHE A 370 6.43 26.49 1.37
C PHE A 370 6.08 27.96 1.66
N LYS A 371 6.46 28.48 2.82
CA LYS A 371 6.50 29.93 3.10
C LYS A 371 7.69 30.54 2.36
N LYS A 372 7.49 30.98 1.12
CA LYS A 372 8.41 31.93 0.48
C LYS A 372 7.91 33.36 0.70
N THR A 373 8.83 34.18 1.22
CA THR A 373 8.91 35.65 1.21
C THR A 373 8.24 36.32 0.02
#